data_AF-A0A1G7TTG1-F1
#
_entry.id   AF-A0A1G7TTG1-F1
#
_cell.length_a   1.000
_cell.length_b   1.000
_cell.length_c   1.000
_cell.angle_alpha   90.00
_cell.angle_beta   90.00
_cell.angle_gamma   90.00
#
_symmetry.space_group_name_H-M   'P 1'
#
loop_
_entity.id
_entity.type
_entity.pdbx_description
1 polymer ?
#
loop_
_entity_poly.entity_id
_entity_poly.type
_entity_poly.pdbx_seq_one_letter_code
_entity_poly.pdbx_strand_id
1 'polypeptide(L)'
;MTVPDTHPRTHRTAGPSAPARALLSAACRTPWGGAATGLPGAAPVELPRVTGFVTSRFSPLVHSVATECLGAPGSADDLVGAAGPRTGTVLATMFGDTVTLDTATRRLTEGQVHSPLLFFQSVTTSILGRLGQSYGITGPVECLSVARDGAGEALSAADLMLEQEDIDRVLLVGVELAANERATWIHRRIAGPDGPDPLPDGDCAVALLLARTDEGTGRVLLRAGAGSGSPADRAPADARHARFGWLAPLVAAAETVRPPEGGPVPRPVRVPGRYGYVVAPAGRAAAPAAPAAPGGPA
;
A
#
# COMPACT_ATOMS: atom_id res chain seq x y z
N MET A 1 2.05 -22.85 -56.24
CA MET A 1 2.89 -23.82 -55.51
C MET A 1 3.06 -23.26 -54.12
N THR A 2 2.17 -23.67 -53.22
CA THR A 2 1.94 -23.03 -51.91
C THR A 2 2.25 -24.09 -50.86
N VAL A 3 3.30 -23.87 -50.08
CA VAL A 3 3.68 -24.76 -48.98
C VAL A 3 2.77 -24.42 -47.79
N PRO A 4 2.01 -25.37 -47.22
CA PRO A 4 1.21 -25.12 -46.03
C PRO A 4 2.12 -25.16 -44.81
N ASP A 5 2.11 -24.06 -44.04
CA ASP A 5 2.88 -23.88 -42.82
C ASP A 5 2.16 -24.62 -41.67
N THR A 6 2.48 -25.90 -41.50
CA THR A 6 2.06 -26.70 -40.34
C THR A 6 3.03 -26.49 -39.19
N HIS A 7 2.85 -25.40 -38.46
CA HIS A 7 3.37 -25.29 -37.10
C HIS A 7 2.21 -25.26 -36.09
N PRO A 8 2.09 -26.25 -35.20
CA PRO A 8 1.13 -26.21 -34.13
C PRO A 8 1.45 -25.00 -33.24
N ARG A 9 0.48 -24.09 -33.11
CA ARG A 9 0.50 -23.03 -32.09
C ARG A 9 0.58 -23.73 -30.73
N THR A 10 1.77 -23.80 -30.18
CA THR A 10 1.98 -24.22 -28.80
C THR A 10 1.22 -23.22 -27.93
N HIS A 11 0.13 -23.69 -27.32
CA HIS A 11 -0.47 -22.99 -26.19
C HIS A 11 0.66 -22.77 -25.18
N ARG A 12 1.03 -21.50 -24.99
CA ARG A 12 1.93 -21.10 -23.92
C ARG A 12 1.23 -21.50 -22.63
N THR A 13 1.66 -22.61 -22.04
CA THR A 13 1.26 -23.04 -20.71
C THR A 13 1.48 -21.86 -19.78
N ALA A 14 0.43 -21.50 -19.04
CA ALA A 14 0.50 -20.47 -18.02
C ALA A 14 1.70 -20.80 -17.11
N GLY A 15 2.64 -19.86 -17.00
CA GLY A 15 3.75 -19.98 -16.07
C GLY A 15 3.24 -20.17 -14.63
N PRO A 16 4.11 -20.59 -13.69
CA PRO A 16 3.70 -20.82 -12.30
C PRO A 16 2.93 -19.59 -11.79
N SER A 17 1.71 -19.84 -11.31
CA SER A 17 0.88 -18.84 -10.63
C SER A 17 1.75 -18.13 -9.60
N ALA A 18 1.84 -16.80 -9.65
CA ALA A 18 2.68 -16.08 -8.70
C ALA A 18 2.23 -16.43 -7.27
N PRO A 19 3.17 -16.58 -6.33
CA PRO A 19 2.87 -17.03 -4.98
C PRO A 19 1.93 -16.02 -4.30
N ALA A 20 0.86 -16.52 -3.70
CA ALA A 20 -0.10 -15.67 -3.01
C ALA A 20 0.56 -14.97 -1.81
N ARG A 21 0.05 -13.79 -1.45
CA ARG A 21 0.44 -13.05 -0.23
C ARG A 21 -0.75 -12.94 0.72
N ALA A 22 -0.47 -13.04 2.01
CA ALA A 22 -1.47 -12.78 3.04
C ALA A 22 -1.41 -11.29 3.39
N LEU A 23 -2.54 -10.60 3.26
CA LEU A 23 -2.72 -9.29 3.86
C LEU A 23 -3.10 -9.48 5.34
N LEU A 24 -2.13 -9.28 6.24
CA LEU A 24 -2.27 -9.51 7.68
C LEU A 24 -3.06 -8.41 8.38
N SER A 25 -2.85 -7.17 7.95
CA SER A 25 -3.50 -5.98 8.48
C SER A 25 -3.44 -4.87 7.46
N ALA A 26 -4.36 -3.92 7.59
CA ALA A 26 -4.39 -2.73 6.77
C ALA A 26 -4.93 -1.55 7.58
N ALA A 27 -4.49 -0.37 7.20
CA ALA A 27 -4.93 0.89 7.77
C ALA A 27 -4.97 1.95 6.68
N CYS A 28 -5.85 2.92 6.84
CA CYS A 28 -5.88 4.11 6.01
C CYS A 28 -6.07 5.34 6.89
N ARG A 29 -5.51 6.46 6.43
CA ARG A 29 -5.68 7.78 7.03
C ARG A 29 -5.97 8.78 5.93
N THR A 30 -7.06 9.50 6.08
CA THR A 30 -7.50 10.56 5.16
C THR A 30 -7.47 11.90 5.90
N PRO A 31 -7.79 13.03 5.25
CA PRO A 31 -7.72 14.33 5.90
C PRO A 31 -8.62 14.37 7.14
N TRP A 32 -8.30 15.21 8.11
CA TRP A 32 -9.06 15.40 9.35
C TRP A 32 -9.94 16.66 9.33
N GLY A 33 -10.81 16.78 10.33
CA GLY A 33 -11.72 17.93 10.48
C GLY A 33 -12.89 17.88 9.50
N GLY A 34 -13.42 19.03 9.08
CA GLY A 34 -14.64 19.08 8.24
C GLY A 34 -14.52 18.35 6.90
N ALA A 35 -13.31 18.30 6.33
CA ALA A 35 -13.00 17.59 5.09
C ALA A 35 -12.97 16.05 5.25
N ALA A 36 -13.00 15.54 6.49
CA ALA A 36 -12.91 14.12 6.82
C ALA A 36 -14.27 13.39 6.79
N THR A 37 -15.37 14.13 6.70
CA THR A 37 -16.72 13.58 6.88
C THR A 37 -17.01 12.48 5.85
N GLY A 38 -17.25 11.26 6.35
CA GLY A 38 -17.59 10.10 5.51
C GLY A 38 -16.42 9.47 4.76
N LEU A 39 -15.17 9.85 5.09
CA LEU A 39 -13.98 9.26 4.49
C LEU A 39 -13.40 8.12 5.35
N PRO A 40 -12.81 7.08 4.73
CA PRO A 40 -12.16 6.00 5.46
C PRO A 40 -10.92 6.52 6.19
N GLY A 41 -10.70 6.10 7.43
CA GLY A 41 -9.53 6.54 8.19
C GLY A 41 -9.53 8.02 8.60
N ALA A 42 -10.69 8.68 8.48
CA ALA A 42 -10.91 10.05 8.91
C ALA A 42 -10.71 10.19 10.41
N ALA A 43 -10.02 11.25 10.83
CA ALA A 43 -9.92 11.64 12.24
C ALA A 43 -10.67 12.97 12.48
N PRO A 44 -11.37 13.12 13.63
CA PRO A 44 -12.04 14.37 13.96
C PRO A 44 -11.05 15.50 14.27
N VAL A 45 -9.82 15.15 14.65
CA VAL A 45 -8.77 16.08 15.08
C VAL A 45 -7.48 15.83 14.32
N GLU A 46 -6.60 16.84 14.32
CA GLU A 46 -5.27 16.75 13.71
C GLU A 46 -4.42 15.63 14.33
N LEU A 47 -3.62 14.98 13.48
CA LEU A 47 -2.74 13.90 13.91
C LEU A 47 -1.70 14.41 14.91
N PRO A 48 -1.32 13.58 15.91
CA PRO A 48 -0.24 13.93 16.82
C PRO A 48 1.05 14.25 16.08
N ARG A 49 1.78 15.26 16.58
CA ARG A 49 3.10 15.60 16.04
C ARG A 49 4.08 14.46 16.30
N VAL A 50 5.00 14.24 15.35
CA VAL A 50 6.11 13.29 15.52
C VAL A 50 7.38 14.09 15.76
N THR A 51 8.06 13.81 16.87
CA THR A 51 9.33 14.48 17.21
C THR A 51 10.32 14.37 16.07
N GLY A 52 10.92 15.51 15.70
CA GLY A 52 11.85 15.58 14.57
C GLY A 52 11.21 15.76 13.20
N PHE A 53 9.87 15.74 13.09
CA PHE A 53 9.10 15.98 11.86
C PHE A 53 8.06 17.08 12.09
N VAL A 54 8.46 18.33 11.84
CA VAL A 54 7.69 19.52 12.25
C VAL A 54 7.23 20.38 11.08
N THR A 55 7.74 20.12 9.87
CA THR A 55 7.55 20.99 8.71
C THR A 55 6.28 20.64 7.93
N SER A 56 6.03 19.36 7.72
CA SER A 56 4.91 18.85 6.93
C SER A 56 4.10 17.80 7.71
N ARG A 57 2.96 17.43 7.12
CA ARG A 57 2.10 16.34 7.58
C ARG A 57 2.52 14.98 7.04
N PHE A 58 3.47 14.92 6.10
CA PHE A 58 3.85 13.70 5.40
C PHE A 58 4.31 12.60 6.37
N SER A 59 5.32 12.89 7.18
CA SER A 59 5.86 11.92 8.14
C SER A 59 4.90 11.60 9.28
N PRO A 60 4.18 12.57 9.90
CA PRO A 60 3.11 12.24 10.84
C PRO A 60 2.02 11.33 10.27
N LEU A 61 1.65 11.50 9.00
CA LEU A 61 0.65 10.68 8.33
C LEU A 61 1.16 9.24 8.12
N VAL A 62 2.39 9.07 7.62
CA VAL A 62 3.07 7.77 7.49
C VAL A 62 3.15 7.06 8.85
N HIS A 63 3.57 7.78 9.89
CA HIS A 63 3.67 7.24 11.24
C HIS A 63 2.30 6.77 11.75
N SER A 64 1.26 7.60 11.63
CA SER A 64 -0.07 7.28 12.13
C SER A 64 -0.66 6.04 11.47
N VAL A 65 -0.59 5.96 10.13
CA VAL A 65 -1.16 4.83 9.39
C VAL A 65 -0.38 3.54 9.64
N ALA A 66 0.96 3.62 9.77
CA ALA A 66 1.78 2.48 10.13
C ALA A 66 1.46 1.98 11.54
N THR A 67 1.38 2.88 12.53
CA THR A 67 1.05 2.49 13.91
C THR A 67 -0.32 1.83 14.03
N GLU A 68 -1.33 2.33 13.31
CA GLU A 68 -2.64 1.68 13.28
C GLU A 68 -2.62 0.31 12.60
N CYS A 69 -1.84 0.19 11.51
CA CYS A 69 -1.71 -1.06 10.78
C CYS A 69 -1.03 -2.13 11.65
N LEU A 70 0.05 -1.76 12.34
CA LEU A 70 0.90 -2.66 13.10
C LEU A 70 0.45 -2.91 14.54
N GLY A 71 -0.41 -2.05 15.11
CA GLY A 71 -0.70 -2.05 16.54
C GLY A 71 0.38 -1.36 17.36
N ALA A 72 0.14 -1.14 18.66
CA ALA A 72 1.10 -0.43 19.50
C ALA A 72 2.35 -1.30 19.76
N PRO A 73 3.58 -0.76 19.65
CA PRO A 73 4.81 -1.54 19.87
C PRO A 73 4.84 -2.19 21.25
N GLY A 74 5.20 -3.48 21.31
CA GLY A 74 5.28 -4.25 22.54
C GLY A 74 3.94 -4.56 23.22
N SER A 75 2.81 -4.19 22.59
CA SER A 75 1.48 -4.57 23.06
C SER A 75 1.10 -5.97 22.56
N ALA A 76 0.00 -6.52 23.08
CA ALA A 76 -0.56 -7.79 22.58
C ALA A 76 -1.01 -7.71 21.11
N ASP A 77 -1.31 -6.50 20.62
CA ASP A 77 -1.76 -6.25 19.25
C ASP A 77 -0.58 -5.93 18.30
N ASP A 78 0.67 -5.97 18.79
CA ASP A 78 1.87 -5.73 17.97
C ASP A 78 2.04 -6.84 16.93
N LEU A 79 1.69 -6.53 15.68
CA LEU A 79 1.75 -7.44 14.56
C LEU A 79 3.16 -7.59 13.98
N VAL A 80 4.16 -6.87 14.47
CA VAL A 80 5.57 -7.05 14.08
C VAL A 80 6.28 -7.87 15.14
N GLY A 81 6.32 -7.38 16.39
CA GLY A 81 6.96 -8.06 17.52
C GLY A 81 8.31 -8.70 17.15
N ALA A 82 8.43 -10.01 17.40
CA ALA A 82 9.66 -10.77 17.11
C ALA A 82 10.02 -10.87 15.61
N ALA A 83 9.08 -10.57 14.70
CA ALA A 83 9.33 -10.60 13.25
C ALA A 83 10.00 -9.31 12.74
N GLY A 84 10.25 -8.30 13.60
CA GLY A 84 10.89 -7.04 13.23
C GLY A 84 12.15 -7.20 12.37
N PRO A 85 13.13 -8.03 12.77
CA PRO A 85 14.35 -8.22 11.98
C PRO A 85 14.14 -8.82 10.58
N ARG A 86 13.00 -9.48 10.36
CA ARG A 86 12.59 -10.13 9.09
C ARG A 86 11.43 -9.40 8.42
N THR A 87 11.20 -8.15 8.81
CA THR A 87 10.18 -7.27 8.22
C THR A 87 10.89 -6.23 7.37
N GLY A 88 10.54 -6.16 6.08
CA GLY A 88 10.97 -5.08 5.20
C GLY A 88 9.93 -3.96 5.13
N THR A 89 10.30 -2.81 4.55
CA THR A 89 9.38 -1.66 4.39
C THR A 89 9.48 -1.09 2.98
N VAL A 90 8.33 -0.84 2.37
CA VAL A 90 8.21 -0.13 1.08
C VAL A 90 7.41 1.15 1.30
N LEU A 91 7.93 2.28 0.86
CA LEU A 91 7.24 3.57 0.88
C LEU A 91 7.03 4.08 -0.55
N ALA A 92 5.78 4.21 -0.98
CA ALA A 92 5.42 4.68 -2.31
C ALA A 92 4.77 6.07 -2.23
N THR A 93 5.23 6.97 -3.08
CA THR A 93 4.73 8.35 -3.24
C THR A 93 5.12 8.85 -4.63
N MET A 94 4.35 9.73 -5.24
CA MET A 94 4.67 10.27 -6.57
C MET A 94 5.75 11.34 -6.46
N PHE A 95 5.60 12.30 -5.54
CA PHE A 95 6.49 13.45 -5.42
C PHE A 95 7.14 13.61 -4.05
N GLY A 96 6.87 12.70 -3.10
CA GLY A 96 7.41 12.78 -1.75
C GLY A 96 6.88 13.97 -0.96
N ASP A 97 7.64 14.40 0.04
CA ASP A 97 7.28 15.53 0.90
C ASP A 97 7.57 16.88 0.23
N THR A 98 6.74 17.23 -0.74
CA THR A 98 6.84 18.50 -1.49
C THR A 98 6.72 19.73 -0.59
N VAL A 99 6.01 19.66 0.54
CA VAL A 99 5.89 20.77 1.51
C VAL A 99 7.23 21.07 2.17
N THR A 100 7.93 20.03 2.65
CA THR A 100 9.26 20.19 3.24
C THR A 100 10.27 20.62 2.19
N LEU A 101 10.24 20.04 0.99
CA LEU A 101 11.12 20.41 -0.13
C LEU A 101 10.94 21.86 -0.58
N ASP A 102 9.70 22.35 -0.68
CA ASP A 102 9.40 23.74 -1.04
C ASP A 102 9.90 24.70 0.04
N THR A 103 9.65 24.37 1.31
CA THR A 103 10.13 25.16 2.44
C THR A 103 11.64 25.24 2.47
N ALA A 104 12.33 24.12 2.24
CA ALA A 104 13.78 24.06 2.16
C ALA A 104 14.31 24.89 0.98
N THR A 105 13.70 24.75 -0.20
CA THR A 105 14.08 25.51 -1.42
C THR A 105 13.93 27.00 -1.19
N ARG A 106 12.79 27.45 -0.65
CA ARG A 106 12.53 28.87 -0.38
C ARG A 106 13.56 29.47 0.57
N ARG A 107 13.85 28.77 1.68
CA ARG A 107 14.88 29.22 2.64
C ARG A 107 16.25 29.37 1.97
N LEU A 108 16.62 28.43 1.10
CA LEU A 108 17.87 28.51 0.35
C LEU A 108 17.90 29.73 -0.57
N THR A 109 16.82 29.97 -1.33
CA THR A 109 16.73 31.14 -2.23
C THR A 109 16.71 32.47 -1.49
N GLU A 110 16.25 32.49 -0.23
CA GLU A 110 16.24 33.65 0.65
C GLU A 110 17.57 33.83 1.42
N GLY A 111 18.58 33.00 1.16
CA GLY A 111 19.88 33.07 1.83
C GLY A 111 19.85 32.67 3.32
N GLN A 112 18.80 31.97 3.77
CA GLN A 112 18.67 31.52 5.15
C GLN A 112 19.55 30.30 5.43
N VAL A 113 20.13 30.24 6.63
CA VAL A 113 20.91 29.07 7.07
C VAL A 113 20.00 27.84 7.14
N HIS A 114 20.39 26.77 6.44
CA HIS A 114 19.67 25.50 6.53
C HIS A 114 19.71 24.96 7.95
N SER A 115 18.53 24.77 8.55
CA SER A 115 18.43 24.01 9.80
C SER A 115 18.84 22.56 9.52
N PRO A 116 19.79 21.97 10.27
CA PRO A 116 20.18 20.57 10.10
C PRO A 116 18.98 19.61 10.21
N LEU A 117 17.96 19.97 11.00
CA LEU A 117 16.71 19.22 11.11
C LEU A 117 15.92 19.17 9.80
N LEU A 118 15.95 20.24 8.99
CA LEU A 118 15.27 20.26 7.69
C LEU A 118 15.92 19.31 6.69
N PHE A 119 17.24 19.13 6.74
CA PHE A 119 17.93 18.17 5.89
C PHE A 119 17.44 16.74 6.18
N PHE A 120 17.40 16.34 7.46
CA PHE A 120 16.88 15.02 7.84
C PHE A 120 15.38 14.84 7.53
N GLN A 121 14.56 15.87 7.69
CA GLN A 121 13.13 15.81 7.35
C GLN A 121 12.86 15.76 5.85
N SER A 122 13.79 16.25 5.02
CA SER A 122 13.60 16.30 3.57
C SER A 122 13.75 14.95 2.88
N VAL A 123 14.34 13.96 3.55
CA VAL A 123 14.46 12.60 3.04
C VAL A 123 13.18 11.84 3.35
N THR A 124 12.44 11.47 2.29
CA THR A 124 11.14 10.79 2.36
C THR A 124 11.15 9.55 3.27
N THR A 125 12.27 8.83 3.33
CA THR A 125 12.41 7.59 4.12
C THR A 125 12.75 7.81 5.59
N SER A 126 13.08 9.03 6.03
CA SER A 126 13.52 9.27 7.41
C SER A 126 12.51 8.81 8.47
N ILE A 127 11.21 8.88 8.15
CA ILE A 127 10.16 8.41 9.06
C ILE A 127 10.16 6.89 9.24
N LEU A 128 10.63 6.14 8.24
CA LEU A 128 10.74 4.69 8.32
C LEU A 128 11.82 4.28 9.32
N GLY A 129 12.89 5.08 9.48
CA GLY A 129 13.88 4.87 10.53
C GLY A 129 13.30 5.01 11.94
N ARG A 130 12.36 5.95 12.13
CA ARG A 130 11.62 6.11 13.40
C ARG A 130 10.71 4.92 13.69
N LEU A 131 10.01 4.41 12.66
CA LEU A 131 9.21 3.19 12.75
C LEU A 131 10.09 1.98 13.05
N GLY A 132 11.22 1.84 12.36
CA GLY A 132 12.18 0.76 12.58
C GLY A 132 12.72 0.72 14.00
N GLN A 133 13.06 1.88 14.55
CA GLN A 133 13.45 1.98 15.96
C GLN A 133 12.32 1.55 16.92
N SER A 134 11.07 1.89 16.61
CA SER A 134 9.94 1.63 17.52
C SER A 134 9.49 0.16 17.51
N TYR A 135 9.55 -0.50 16.35
CA TYR A 135 9.09 -1.87 16.14
C TYR A 135 10.22 -2.91 15.99
N GLY A 136 11.50 -2.49 16.08
CA GLY A 136 12.63 -3.35 15.82
C GLY A 136 12.72 -3.84 14.37
N ILE A 137 12.19 -3.07 13.41
CA ILE A 137 12.23 -3.41 11.99
C ILE A 137 13.62 -3.10 11.46
N THR A 138 14.35 -4.13 11.04
CA THR A 138 15.72 -4.01 10.50
C THR A 138 15.89 -4.64 9.13
N GLY A 139 14.80 -5.06 8.49
CA GLY A 139 14.84 -5.53 7.10
C GLY A 139 15.04 -4.38 6.10
N PRO A 140 15.10 -4.70 4.80
CA PRO A 140 15.30 -3.74 3.73
C PRO A 140 14.27 -2.63 3.72
N VAL A 141 14.71 -1.43 3.35
CA VAL A 141 13.87 -0.25 3.18
C VAL A 141 13.95 0.19 1.72
N GLU A 142 12.80 0.28 1.06
CA GLU A 142 12.67 0.76 -0.30
C GLU A 142 11.72 1.96 -0.36
N CYS A 143 12.05 2.92 -1.20
CA CYS A 143 11.21 4.09 -1.45
C CYS A 143 11.05 4.28 -2.94
N LEU A 144 9.81 4.36 -3.40
CA LEU A 144 9.47 4.43 -4.81
C LEU A 144 8.83 5.78 -5.12
N SER A 145 9.32 6.41 -6.18
CA SER A 145 8.58 7.44 -6.89
C SER A 145 7.67 6.73 -7.90
N VAL A 146 6.37 6.70 -7.62
CA VAL A 146 5.39 6.03 -8.50
C VAL A 146 4.76 7.03 -9.45
N ALA A 147 4.60 6.65 -10.72
CA ALA A 147 4.00 7.54 -11.72
C ALA A 147 2.78 6.91 -12.38
N ARG A 148 2.87 5.66 -12.79
CA ARG A 148 1.81 4.95 -13.50
C ARG A 148 1.59 3.60 -12.88
N ASP A 149 0.34 3.17 -12.78
CA ASP A 149 0.01 1.94 -12.08
C ASP A 149 0.59 1.96 -10.65
N GLY A 150 0.53 3.12 -9.97
CA GLY A 150 1.34 3.33 -8.77
C GLY A 150 1.07 2.33 -7.65
N ALA A 151 -0.20 1.89 -7.50
CA ALA A 151 -0.55 0.82 -6.58
C ALA A 151 0.05 -0.54 -6.99
N GLY A 152 0.05 -0.85 -8.29
CA GLY A 152 0.64 -2.06 -8.85
C GLY A 152 2.16 -2.08 -8.72
N GLU A 153 2.85 -0.97 -8.99
CA GLU A 153 4.29 -0.80 -8.78
C GLU A 153 4.66 -0.99 -7.31
N ALA A 154 3.93 -0.36 -6.40
CA ALA A 154 4.15 -0.45 -4.96
C ALA A 154 3.98 -1.89 -4.42
N LEU A 155 2.94 -2.59 -4.88
CA LEU A 155 2.73 -4.00 -4.52
C LEU A 155 3.77 -4.92 -5.16
N SER A 156 4.22 -4.62 -6.39
CA SER A 156 5.27 -5.39 -7.07
C SER A 156 6.60 -5.32 -6.31
N ALA A 157 6.96 -4.15 -5.78
CA ALA A 157 8.15 -4.01 -4.96
C ALA A 157 8.05 -4.80 -3.65
N ALA A 158 6.88 -4.78 -3.00
CA ALA A 158 6.64 -5.61 -1.82
C ALA A 158 6.75 -7.10 -2.13
N ASP A 159 6.30 -7.55 -3.31
CA ASP A 159 6.45 -8.94 -3.76
C ASP A 159 7.91 -9.33 -3.93
N LEU A 160 8.72 -8.49 -4.60
CA LEU A 160 10.14 -8.72 -4.79
C LEU A 160 10.89 -8.81 -3.44
N MET A 161 10.52 -7.97 -2.48
CA MET A 161 11.09 -8.02 -1.14
C MET A 161 10.68 -9.30 -0.38
N LEU A 162 9.44 -9.77 -0.54
CA LEU A 162 8.96 -11.04 0.03
C LEU A 162 9.53 -12.29 -0.64
N GLU A 163 10.19 -12.18 -1.80
CA GLU A 163 10.93 -13.28 -2.43
C GLU A 163 12.26 -13.56 -1.72
N GLN A 164 12.77 -12.62 -0.92
CA GLN A 164 14.01 -12.79 -0.17
C GLN A 164 13.80 -13.76 1.01
N GLU A 165 14.66 -14.78 1.15
CA GLU A 165 14.51 -15.84 2.15
C GLU A 165 14.53 -15.33 3.60
N ASP A 166 15.16 -14.18 3.85
CA ASP A 166 15.29 -13.54 5.14
C ASP A 166 14.11 -12.61 5.49
N ILE A 167 13.15 -12.42 4.57
CA ILE A 167 12.00 -11.54 4.75
C ILE A 167 10.70 -12.33 4.79
N ASP A 168 10.00 -12.24 5.92
CA ASP A 168 8.71 -12.89 6.14
C ASP A 168 7.53 -11.92 5.91
N ARG A 169 7.78 -10.62 6.13
CA ARG A 169 6.76 -9.58 6.14
C ARG A 169 7.24 -8.32 5.45
N VAL A 170 6.32 -7.60 4.84
CA VAL A 170 6.57 -6.27 4.28
C VAL A 170 5.49 -5.31 4.73
N LEU A 171 5.89 -4.20 5.34
CA LEU A 171 5.04 -3.03 5.54
C LEU A 171 5.10 -2.18 4.27
N LEU A 172 4.03 -2.20 3.48
CA LEU A 172 3.85 -1.27 2.37
C LEU A 172 3.09 -0.04 2.85
N VAL A 173 3.64 1.16 2.61
CA VAL A 173 2.98 2.43 2.86
C VAL A 173 2.88 3.22 1.56
N GLY A 174 1.65 3.51 1.11
CA GLY A 174 1.40 4.51 0.08
C GLY A 174 1.01 5.83 0.74
N VAL A 175 1.58 6.96 0.32
CA VAL A 175 1.30 8.26 0.93
C VAL A 175 1.36 9.41 -0.08
N GLU A 176 0.42 10.34 0.08
CA GLU A 176 0.41 11.63 -0.59
C GLU A 176 -0.15 12.71 0.35
N LEU A 177 0.33 13.93 0.15
CA LEU A 177 -0.33 15.12 0.66
C LEU A 177 -1.19 15.74 -0.44
N ALA A 178 -2.15 16.58 -0.04
CA ALA A 178 -2.86 17.45 -0.97
C ALA A 178 -1.85 18.17 -1.88
N ALA A 179 -2.06 18.06 -3.19
CA ALA A 179 -1.11 18.57 -4.16
C ALA A 179 -0.91 20.09 -3.97
N ASN A 180 0.33 20.50 -3.69
CA ASN A 180 0.69 21.91 -3.66
C ASN A 180 0.90 22.46 -5.08
N GLU A 181 1.22 23.75 -5.22
CA GLU A 181 1.42 24.38 -6.52
C GLU A 181 2.50 23.67 -7.35
N ARG A 182 3.63 23.30 -6.72
CA ARG A 182 4.73 22.59 -7.39
C ARG A 182 4.27 21.22 -7.90
N ALA A 183 3.66 20.40 -7.06
CA ALA A 183 3.16 19.08 -7.43
C ALA A 183 2.13 19.17 -8.56
N THR A 184 1.19 20.12 -8.44
CA THR A 184 0.16 20.38 -9.46
C THR A 184 0.79 20.80 -10.80
N TRP A 185 1.79 21.68 -10.77
CA TRP A 185 2.48 22.14 -11.97
C TRP A 185 3.25 21.01 -12.67
N ILE A 186 3.99 20.20 -11.91
CA ILE A 186 4.74 19.05 -12.44
C ILE A 186 3.75 18.06 -13.06
N HIS A 187 2.72 17.63 -12.32
CA HIS A 187 1.73 16.65 -12.76
C HIS A 187 1.05 17.06 -14.06
N ARG A 188 0.58 18.31 -14.16
CA ARG A 188 -0.03 18.84 -15.39
C ARG A 188 0.93 18.87 -16.58
N ARG A 189 2.22 19.12 -16.34
CA ARG A 189 3.22 19.24 -17.41
C ARG A 189 3.62 17.88 -18.00
N ILE A 190 3.49 16.81 -17.23
CA ILE A 190 3.73 15.44 -17.67
C ILE A 190 2.42 14.67 -17.95
N ALA A 191 1.27 15.34 -17.88
CA ALA A 191 -0.02 14.75 -18.20
C ALA A 191 -0.14 14.46 -19.71
N GLY A 192 -0.80 13.35 -20.03
CA GLY A 192 -1.05 12.88 -21.39
C GLY A 192 -1.85 11.58 -21.39
N PRO A 193 -2.15 10.98 -22.56
CA PRO A 193 -2.73 9.62 -22.64
C PRO A 193 -1.86 8.59 -21.90
N ASP A 194 -0.57 8.85 -21.94
CA ASP A 194 0.51 8.18 -21.25
C ASP A 194 1.00 9.02 -20.05
N GLY A 195 0.10 9.71 -19.36
CA GLY A 195 0.45 10.54 -18.20
C GLY A 195 0.60 9.71 -16.92
N PRO A 196 1.07 10.34 -15.83
CA PRO A 196 0.95 9.74 -14.51
C PRO A 196 -0.52 9.53 -14.12
N ASP A 197 -0.77 8.61 -13.19
CA ASP A 197 -2.08 8.45 -12.57
C ASP A 197 -2.51 9.74 -11.83
N PRO A 198 -3.81 9.94 -11.57
CA PRO A 198 -4.27 11.09 -10.82
C PRO A 198 -3.67 11.15 -9.39
N LEU A 199 -3.39 12.36 -8.92
CA LEU A 199 -3.09 12.62 -7.51
C LEU A 199 -4.39 12.57 -6.67
N PRO A 200 -4.32 12.26 -5.38
CA PRO A 200 -5.47 12.38 -4.49
C PRO A 200 -5.87 13.84 -4.26
N ASP A 201 -7.17 14.05 -3.99
CA ASP A 201 -7.75 15.37 -3.71
C ASP A 201 -7.27 15.99 -2.39
N GLY A 202 -6.68 15.18 -1.51
CA GLY A 202 -6.23 15.60 -0.20
C GLY A 202 -5.21 14.63 0.41
N ASP A 203 -4.76 14.95 1.63
CA ASP A 203 -3.84 14.13 2.40
C ASP A 203 -4.37 12.69 2.57
N CYS A 204 -3.62 11.70 2.11
CA CYS A 204 -4.02 10.31 2.19
C CYS A 204 -2.80 9.41 2.39
N ALA A 205 -2.90 8.48 3.32
CA ALA A 205 -1.96 7.37 3.42
C ALA A 205 -2.66 6.05 3.68
N VAL A 206 -2.05 4.98 3.18
CA VAL A 206 -2.51 3.61 3.36
C VAL A 206 -1.31 2.76 3.76
N ALA A 207 -1.49 1.93 4.78
CA ALA A 207 -0.51 0.92 5.15
C ALA A 207 -1.11 -0.47 5.00
N LEU A 208 -0.34 -1.39 4.42
CA LEU A 208 -0.67 -2.81 4.26
C LEU A 208 0.47 -3.64 4.86
N LEU A 209 0.16 -4.53 5.80
CA LEU A 209 1.12 -5.51 6.30
C LEU A 209 0.96 -6.82 5.52
N LEU A 210 1.93 -7.13 4.69
CA LEU A 210 1.95 -8.29 3.81
C LEU A 210 2.85 -9.37 4.38
N ALA A 211 2.50 -10.64 4.16
CA ALA A 211 3.33 -11.78 4.52
C ALA A 211 3.33 -12.84 3.41
N ARG A 212 4.43 -13.60 3.33
CA ARG A 212 4.51 -14.80 2.50
C ARG A 212 3.43 -15.80 2.95
N THR A 213 2.66 -16.36 2.01
CA THR A 213 1.74 -17.46 2.34
C THR A 213 2.48 -18.78 2.21
N ASP A 214 2.73 -19.44 3.33
CA ASP A 214 3.01 -20.86 3.34
C ASP A 214 1.68 -21.55 3.68
N GLU A 215 0.95 -22.02 2.67
CA GLU A 215 -0.20 -22.93 2.79
C GLU A 215 -1.49 -22.46 3.51
N GLY A 216 -2.64 -22.73 2.87
CA GLY A 216 -3.88 -23.20 3.52
C GLY A 216 -4.65 -22.32 4.52
N THR A 217 -4.16 -21.15 4.93
CA THR A 217 -4.85 -20.34 5.94
C THR A 217 -5.81 -19.36 5.29
N GLY A 218 -7.09 -19.37 5.70
CA GLY A 218 -8.20 -18.56 5.18
C GLY A 218 -8.04 -17.05 5.41
N ARG A 219 -6.96 -16.47 4.90
CA ARG A 219 -6.62 -15.05 4.94
C ARG A 219 -6.85 -14.42 3.57
N VAL A 220 -6.98 -13.10 3.53
CA VAL A 220 -7.17 -12.31 2.32
C VAL A 220 -5.96 -12.53 1.39
N LEU A 221 -6.18 -13.30 0.32
CA LEU A 221 -5.12 -13.66 -0.63
C LEU A 221 -4.98 -12.57 -1.67
N LEU A 222 -3.90 -11.79 -1.60
CA LEU A 222 -3.39 -11.01 -2.72
C LEU A 222 -2.81 -11.99 -3.74
N ARG A 223 -3.60 -12.29 -4.79
CA ARG A 223 -3.16 -13.15 -5.90
C ARG A 223 -2.83 -12.32 -7.12
N ALA A 224 -1.66 -12.59 -7.70
CA ALA A 224 -1.33 -12.12 -9.02
C ALA A 224 -2.21 -12.81 -10.09
N GLY A 225 -2.95 -12.04 -10.88
CA GLY A 225 -3.61 -12.43 -12.11
C GLY A 225 -2.69 -12.28 -13.32
N ALA A 226 -2.73 -13.25 -14.23
CA ALA A 226 -2.02 -13.17 -15.51
C ALA A 226 -2.41 -11.88 -16.25
N GLY A 227 -1.41 -11.01 -16.48
CA GLY A 227 -1.61 -9.69 -17.05
C GLY A 227 -2.20 -9.70 -18.45
N SER A 228 -3.17 -8.81 -18.67
CA SER A 228 -3.31 -7.92 -19.84
C SER A 228 -4.58 -7.09 -19.66
N GLY A 229 -4.68 -6.37 -18.54
CA GLY A 229 -5.78 -5.43 -18.37
C GLY A 229 -5.58 -4.26 -19.31
N SER A 230 -6.31 -4.23 -20.43
CA SER A 230 -6.59 -3.00 -21.16
C SER A 230 -7.03 -1.91 -20.15
N PRO A 231 -6.83 -0.60 -20.39
CA PRO A 231 -7.38 0.45 -19.53
C PRO A 231 -8.88 0.26 -19.18
N ALA A 232 -9.61 -0.49 -20.00
CA ALA A 232 -11.01 -0.90 -19.83
C ALA A 232 -11.26 -1.98 -18.74
N ASP A 233 -10.26 -2.75 -18.30
CA ASP A 233 -10.37 -3.75 -17.23
C ASP A 233 -10.11 -3.16 -15.83
N ARG A 234 -9.83 -1.85 -15.75
CA ARG A 234 -9.94 -1.10 -14.50
C ARG A 234 -11.40 -1.16 -14.10
N ALA A 235 -11.75 -2.04 -13.17
CA ALA A 235 -13.03 -1.96 -12.48
C ALA A 235 -13.19 -0.48 -12.07
N PRO A 236 -14.29 0.20 -12.43
CA PRO A 236 -14.45 1.59 -12.04
C PRO A 236 -14.27 1.63 -10.53
N ALA A 237 -13.21 2.31 -10.09
CA ALA A 237 -13.08 2.65 -8.69
C ALA A 237 -14.42 3.28 -8.34
N ASP A 238 -15.09 2.73 -7.34
CA ASP A 238 -16.31 3.32 -6.80
C ASP A 238 -16.05 4.82 -6.68
N ALA A 239 -17.01 5.68 -7.07
CA ALA A 239 -16.80 7.13 -7.11
C ALA A 239 -16.23 7.65 -5.77
N ARG A 240 -16.52 6.94 -4.66
CA ARG A 240 -15.93 7.16 -3.34
C ARG A 240 -14.40 7.07 -3.29
N HIS A 241 -13.80 6.17 -4.06
CA HIS A 241 -12.36 5.90 -4.07
C HIS A 241 -11.60 6.72 -5.13
N ALA A 242 -12.26 7.15 -6.19
CA ALA A 242 -11.62 7.90 -7.28
C ALA A 242 -10.84 9.13 -6.79
N ARG A 243 -11.32 9.78 -5.71
CA ARG A 243 -10.68 10.91 -5.05
C ARG A 243 -9.31 10.62 -4.41
N PHE A 244 -8.95 9.34 -4.25
CA PHE A 244 -7.65 8.93 -3.72
C PHE A 244 -6.60 8.75 -4.82
N GLY A 245 -6.95 9.02 -6.08
CA GLY A 245 -6.00 8.93 -7.20
C GLY A 245 -5.36 7.56 -7.30
N TRP A 246 -4.04 7.50 -7.45
CA TRP A 246 -3.28 6.25 -7.54
C TRP A 246 -3.36 5.39 -6.25
N LEU A 247 -3.70 5.97 -5.10
CA LEU A 247 -3.88 5.23 -3.83
C LEU A 247 -5.23 4.50 -3.77
N ALA A 248 -6.18 4.80 -4.65
CA ALA A 248 -7.54 4.25 -4.62
C ALA A 248 -7.60 2.72 -4.48
N PRO A 249 -6.78 1.92 -5.22
CA PRO A 249 -6.81 0.47 -5.07
C PRO A 249 -6.30 0.00 -3.69
N LEU A 250 -5.33 0.71 -3.10
CA LEU A 250 -4.81 0.40 -1.76
C LEU A 250 -5.83 0.77 -0.67
N VAL A 251 -6.54 1.90 -0.81
CA VAL A 251 -7.63 2.28 0.11
C VAL A 251 -8.74 1.22 0.09
N ALA A 252 -9.14 0.79 -1.11
CA ALA A 252 -10.15 -0.26 -1.27
C ALA A 252 -9.68 -1.60 -0.66
N ALA A 253 -8.39 -1.94 -0.79
CA ALA A 253 -7.81 -3.09 -0.12
C ALA A 253 -7.90 -2.98 1.42
N ALA A 254 -7.62 -1.80 1.97
CA ALA A 254 -7.68 -1.56 3.40
C ALA A 254 -9.11 -1.70 3.96
N GLU A 255 -10.11 -1.11 3.30
CA GLU A 255 -11.53 -1.25 3.67
C GLU A 255 -12.02 -2.70 3.59
N THR A 256 -11.39 -3.55 2.76
CA THR A 256 -11.75 -4.96 2.66
C THR A 256 -11.33 -5.76 3.89
N VAL A 257 -10.23 -5.36 4.54
CA VAL A 257 -9.70 -6.02 5.74
C VAL A 257 -10.26 -5.42 7.01
N ARG A 258 -10.42 -4.10 7.05
CA ARG A 258 -11.03 -3.35 8.15
C ARG A 258 -12.19 -2.50 7.59
N PRO A 259 -13.38 -3.09 7.41
CA PRO A 259 -14.53 -2.32 6.97
C PRO A 259 -14.88 -1.26 8.01
N PRO A 260 -15.35 -0.06 7.59
CA PRO A 260 -15.85 0.93 8.52
C PRO A 260 -17.04 0.38 9.32
N GLU A 261 -17.15 0.78 10.59
CA GLU A 261 -18.21 0.31 11.49
C GLU A 261 -19.60 0.56 10.88
N GLY A 262 -20.43 -0.48 10.84
CA GLY A 262 -21.78 -0.43 10.25
C GLY A 262 -21.82 -0.45 8.71
N GLY A 263 -20.68 -0.62 8.04
CA GLY A 263 -20.58 -0.70 6.58
C GLY A 263 -21.06 -2.03 5.99
N PRO A 264 -21.40 -2.07 4.68
CA PRO A 264 -21.74 -3.30 3.98
C PRO A 264 -20.54 -4.27 3.91
N VAL A 265 -20.80 -5.57 3.78
CA VAL A 265 -19.75 -6.59 3.62
C VAL A 265 -18.89 -6.24 2.40
N PRO A 266 -17.57 -6.08 2.57
CA PRO A 266 -16.70 -5.64 1.48
C PRO A 266 -16.61 -6.70 0.38
N ARG A 267 -16.69 -6.24 -0.88
CA ARG A 267 -16.54 -7.09 -2.06
C ARG A 267 -15.06 -7.29 -2.38
N PRO A 268 -14.70 -8.38 -3.09
CA PRO A 268 -13.34 -8.53 -3.57
C PRO A 268 -12.90 -7.35 -4.44
N VAL A 269 -11.73 -6.78 -4.15
CA VAL A 269 -11.14 -5.65 -4.87
C VAL A 269 -10.09 -6.18 -5.83
N ARG A 270 -10.08 -5.68 -7.07
CA ARG A 270 -8.98 -5.92 -8.01
C ARG A 270 -8.08 -4.69 -8.05
N VAL A 271 -6.81 -4.86 -7.72
CA VAL A 271 -5.79 -3.84 -7.95
C VAL A 271 -5.15 -4.15 -9.30
N PRO A 272 -5.34 -3.31 -10.33
CA PRO A 272 -4.63 -3.51 -11.59
C PRO A 272 -3.12 -3.44 -11.34
N GLY A 273 -2.37 -4.13 -12.20
CA GLY A 273 -0.94 -3.91 -12.31
C GLY A 273 -0.21 -5.04 -13.00
N ARG A 274 1.12 -4.98 -13.07
CA ARG A 274 1.97 -5.98 -13.75
C ARG A 274 1.60 -7.42 -13.37
N TYR A 275 1.27 -7.60 -12.09
CA TYR A 275 0.85 -8.88 -11.53
C TYR A 275 -0.65 -8.97 -11.27
N GLY A 276 -1.43 -7.88 -11.30
CA GLY A 276 -2.88 -7.85 -11.06
C GLY A 276 -3.33 -8.47 -9.75
N TYR A 277 -3.63 -7.70 -8.72
CA TYR A 277 -3.96 -8.24 -7.40
C TYR A 277 -5.46 -8.41 -7.20
N VAL A 278 -5.87 -9.42 -6.43
CA VAL A 278 -7.24 -9.55 -5.91
C VAL A 278 -7.18 -9.54 -4.38
N VAL A 279 -8.02 -8.75 -3.72
CA VAL A 279 -8.16 -8.71 -2.26
C VAL A 279 -9.57 -9.21 -1.96
N ALA A 280 -9.72 -10.39 -1.36
CA ALA A 280 -11.04 -10.95 -1.04
C ALA A 280 -11.16 -11.18 0.47
N PRO A 281 -12.34 -10.95 1.09
CA PRO A 281 -12.55 -11.26 2.50
C PRO A 281 -12.16 -12.72 2.80
N ALA A 282 -11.63 -12.97 3.99
CA ALA A 282 -11.42 -14.33 4.47
C ALA A 282 -12.73 -15.12 4.31
N GLY A 283 -12.75 -16.10 3.40
CA GLY A 283 -13.86 -17.04 3.32
C GLY A 283 -14.01 -17.67 4.70
N ARG A 284 -15.20 -17.58 5.30
CA ARG A 284 -15.53 -18.25 6.56
C ARG A 284 -14.98 -19.66 6.45
N ALA A 285 -13.98 -20.00 7.27
CA ALA A 285 -13.30 -21.28 7.22
C ALA A 285 -14.36 -22.37 7.09
N ALA A 286 -14.31 -23.16 6.01
CA ALA A 286 -15.14 -24.32 5.90
C ALA A 286 -14.92 -25.12 7.19
N ALA A 287 -15.99 -25.35 7.95
CA ALA A 287 -15.93 -26.11 9.18
C ALA A 287 -15.16 -27.41 8.89
N PRO A 288 -14.25 -27.85 9.77
CA PRO A 288 -13.61 -29.14 9.59
C PRO A 288 -14.72 -30.18 9.43
N ALA A 289 -14.67 -30.94 8.35
CA ALA A 289 -15.60 -32.03 8.12
C ALA A 289 -15.62 -32.89 9.39
N ALA A 290 -16.80 -33.06 9.98
CA ALA A 290 -16.96 -33.87 11.17
C ALA A 290 -16.32 -35.25 10.91
N PRO A 291 -15.56 -35.80 11.88
CA PRO A 291 -14.96 -37.11 11.71
C PRO A 291 -16.08 -38.10 11.40
N ALA A 292 -15.92 -38.85 10.31
CA ALA A 292 -16.82 -39.92 9.95
C ALA A 292 -16.99 -40.83 11.18
N ALA A 293 -18.23 -41.00 11.63
CA ALA A 293 -18.55 -41.89 12.71
C ALA A 293 -17.99 -43.30 12.39
N PRO A 294 -17.33 -43.98 13.33
CA PRO A 294 -16.89 -45.34 13.10
C PRO A 294 -18.12 -46.20 12.84
N GLY A 295 -18.22 -46.74 11.63
CA GLY A 295 -19.21 -47.75 11.30
C GLY A 295 -19.05 -48.93 12.24
N GLY A 296 -19.98 -49.05 13.18
CA GLY A 296 -20.11 -50.24 14.02
C GLY A 296 -20.55 -51.44 13.18
N PRO A 297 -20.11 -52.66 13.54
CA PRO A 297 -20.34 -53.85 12.74
C PRO A 297 -21.76 -54.39 12.95
N ALA A 298 -22.41 -54.79 11.87
CA ALA A 298 -23.43 -55.84 11.83
C ALA A 298 -23.49 -56.42 10.41
#